data_AF-A0A9P7FVY8-F1
#
_entry.id   AF-A0A9P7FVY8-F1
#
_cell.length_a   1.000
_cell.length_b   1.000
_cell.length_c   1.000
_cell.angle_alpha   90.00
_cell.angle_beta   90.00
_cell.angle_gamma   90.00
#
_symmetry.space_group_name_H-M   'P 1'
#
loop_
_entity.id
_entity.type
_entity.pdbx_description
1 polymer ?
#
loop_
_entity_poly.entity_id
_entity_poly.type
_entity_poly.pdbx_seq_one_letter_code
_entity_poly.pdbx_strand_id
1 'polypeptide(L)'
;MLCLPRPTVDIEGEETPVLLYDTVPQFRDFLWALYAPPNELFQETGMERLLNVAELSNKYCFFSLEAWTIDRIHSLVRECVCAGVLHSVTPYICGRILHVASLCHHQQLQEVLAKHLAMRILWYNTPPESILSIAEKHGLRTLIGVCYYRQLVNMERTTSRRNSSAQTVFSFPINNEKRMRFSAARDSLLNIWQQIRSHPPPLSCEGCPSHTECELSWQLIWFEACEMDEIHRQDSADILGRMKALMLWLRKAMADVPSMSMPCKMAALDAITQTRDKVIDGLLLHFMRAA
;
A
#
# COMPACT_ATOMS: atom_id res chain seq x y z
N MET A 1 -36.20 3.17 3.39
CA MET A 1 -36.65 4.38 4.11
C MET A 1 -35.40 5.22 4.34
N LEU A 2 -35.36 6.47 3.88
CA LEU A 2 -34.16 7.31 4.03
C LEU A 2 -34.00 7.71 5.51
N CYS A 3 -32.82 7.47 6.09
CA CYS A 3 -32.47 7.97 7.41
C CYS A 3 -32.05 9.44 7.31
N LEU A 4 -33.01 10.33 7.06
CA LEU A 4 -32.73 11.77 7.05
C LEU A 4 -32.52 12.30 8.47
N PRO A 5 -31.67 13.33 8.65
CA PRO A 5 -31.55 14.04 9.93
C PRO A 5 -32.94 14.51 10.36
N ARG A 6 -33.36 14.13 11.57
CA ARG A 6 -34.61 14.64 12.14
C ARG A 6 -34.38 16.07 12.66
N PRO A 7 -35.30 17.02 12.42
CA PRO A 7 -35.23 18.32 13.05
C PRO A 7 -35.21 18.14 14.58
N THR A 8 -34.41 18.95 15.28
CA THR A 8 -34.23 18.87 16.73
C THR A 8 -35.41 19.41 17.54
N VAL A 9 -36.40 20.01 16.87
CA VAL A 9 -37.60 20.57 17.48
C VAL A 9 -38.81 20.04 16.73
N ASP A 10 -39.68 19.31 17.43
CA ASP A 10 -40.99 18.91 16.93
C ASP A 10 -41.91 20.14 16.90
N ILE A 11 -41.77 20.97 15.87
CA ILE A 11 -42.70 22.06 15.60
C ILE A 11 -43.80 21.47 14.70
N GLU A 12 -44.90 21.06 15.32
CA GLU A 12 -46.09 20.64 14.59
C GLU A 12 -46.65 21.82 13.78
N GLY A 13 -46.52 21.78 12.45
CA GLY A 13 -47.27 22.64 11.53
C GLY A 13 -46.47 23.46 10.52
N GLU A 14 -45.15 23.58 10.64
CA GLU A 14 -44.30 24.23 9.63
C GLU A 14 -43.50 23.20 8.82
N GLU A 15 -43.49 23.34 7.49
CA GLU A 15 -42.58 22.61 6.59
C GLU A 15 -41.14 23.03 6.88
N THR A 16 -40.56 22.51 7.96
CA THR A 16 -39.15 22.79 8.30
C THR A 16 -38.26 22.12 7.25
N PRO A 17 -37.47 22.87 6.47
CA PRO A 17 -36.63 22.28 5.45
C PRO A 17 -35.55 21.41 6.11
N VAL A 18 -35.32 20.22 5.55
CA VAL A 18 -34.25 19.33 6.00
C VAL A 18 -32.90 19.93 5.57
N LEU A 19 -32.10 20.36 6.54
CA LEU A 19 -30.76 20.89 6.28
C LEU A 19 -29.79 19.74 6.02
N LEU A 20 -29.15 19.77 4.86
CA LEU A 20 -28.12 18.80 4.44
C LEU A 20 -26.75 19.48 4.41
N TYR A 21 -25.75 18.82 4.97
CA TYR A 21 -24.36 19.30 5.00
C TYR A 21 -23.49 18.74 3.86
N ASP A 22 -24.07 17.96 2.96
CA ASP A 22 -23.35 17.39 1.82
C ASP A 22 -23.14 18.42 0.72
N THR A 23 -22.12 18.18 -0.11
CA THR A 23 -21.89 19.05 -1.26
C THR A 23 -22.99 18.84 -2.30
N VAL A 24 -23.34 19.92 -3.02
CA VAL A 24 -24.35 19.86 -4.08
C VAL A 24 -24.06 18.76 -5.13
N PRO A 25 -22.81 18.58 -5.61
CA PRO A 25 -22.50 17.49 -6.54
C PRO A 25 -22.75 16.11 -5.95
N GLN A 26 -22.29 15.86 -4.71
CA GLN A 26 -22.50 14.56 -4.05
C GLN A 26 -23.98 14.22 -3.94
N PHE A 27 -24.79 15.16 -3.43
CA PHE A 27 -26.21 14.92 -3.24
C PHE A 27 -26.96 14.76 -4.57
N ARG A 28 -26.57 15.50 -5.61
CA ARG A 28 -27.12 15.33 -6.96
C ARG A 28 -26.84 13.95 -7.52
N ASP A 29 -25.61 13.45 -7.37
CA ASP A 29 -25.23 12.11 -7.82
C ASP A 29 -26.01 11.02 -7.07
N PHE A 30 -26.23 11.20 -5.76
CA PHE A 30 -27.06 10.30 -4.96
C PHE A 30 -28.53 10.31 -5.38
N LEU A 31 -29.13 11.49 -5.59
CA LEU A 31 -30.49 11.60 -6.12
C LEU A 31 -30.61 10.98 -7.51
N TRP A 32 -29.64 11.23 -8.40
CA TRP A 32 -29.60 10.56 -9.70
C TRP A 32 -29.66 9.05 -9.52
N ALA A 33 -28.85 8.46 -8.64
CA ALA A 33 -28.85 7.02 -8.44
C ALA A 33 -30.16 6.45 -7.86
N LEU A 34 -30.93 7.25 -7.11
CA LEU A 34 -32.25 6.85 -6.59
C LEU A 34 -33.35 6.84 -7.65
N TYR A 35 -33.26 7.72 -8.65
CA TYR A 35 -34.29 7.90 -9.68
C TYR A 35 -33.89 7.35 -11.05
N ALA A 36 -32.61 7.04 -11.26
CA ALA A 36 -32.11 6.50 -12.52
C ALA A 36 -32.71 5.11 -12.78
N PRO A 37 -33.14 4.81 -14.01
CA PRO A 37 -33.60 3.49 -14.37
C PRO A 37 -32.42 2.49 -14.36
N PRO A 38 -32.66 1.18 -14.17
CA PRO A 38 -31.58 0.20 -14.00
C PRO A 38 -30.55 0.19 -15.14
N ASN A 39 -30.97 0.39 -16.39
CA ASN A 39 -30.08 0.45 -17.55
C ASN A 39 -29.05 1.58 -17.46
N GLU A 40 -29.43 2.76 -16.96
CA GLU A 40 -28.50 3.88 -16.78
C GLU A 40 -27.52 3.59 -15.64
N LEU A 41 -27.98 3.00 -14.55
CA LEU A 41 -27.12 2.60 -13.43
C LEU A 41 -26.02 1.64 -13.90
N PHE A 42 -26.39 0.56 -14.63
CA PHE A 42 -25.42 -0.43 -15.09
C PHE A 42 -24.42 0.10 -16.13
N GLN A 43 -24.75 1.18 -16.83
CA GLN A 43 -23.86 1.81 -17.83
C GLN A 43 -22.89 2.82 -17.20
N GLU A 44 -23.08 3.20 -15.94
CA GLU A 44 -22.22 4.19 -15.30
C GLU A 44 -20.78 3.66 -15.10
N THR A 45 -19.81 4.46 -15.49
CA THR A 45 -18.37 4.19 -15.41
C THR A 45 -17.61 5.30 -14.69
N GLY A 46 -18.27 6.41 -14.38
CA GLY A 46 -17.71 7.56 -13.68
C GLY A 46 -17.40 7.23 -12.23
N MET A 47 -16.12 6.97 -11.95
CA MET A 47 -15.62 6.64 -10.61
C MET A 47 -16.00 7.70 -9.57
N GLU A 48 -15.95 8.99 -9.91
CA GLU A 48 -16.31 10.07 -8.97
C GLU A 48 -17.79 10.04 -8.56
N ARG A 49 -18.69 9.83 -9.53
CA ARG A 49 -20.13 9.72 -9.26
C ARG A 49 -20.42 8.50 -8.39
N LEU A 50 -19.84 7.34 -8.73
CA LEU A 50 -20.00 6.12 -7.93
C LEU A 50 -19.50 6.31 -6.49
N LEU A 51 -18.36 6.98 -6.30
CA LEU A 51 -17.86 7.28 -4.96
C LEU A 51 -18.81 8.20 -4.17
N ASN A 52 -19.37 9.22 -4.81
CA ASN A 52 -20.37 10.10 -4.19
C ASN A 52 -21.63 9.33 -3.77
N VAL A 53 -22.12 8.44 -4.64
CA VAL A 53 -23.27 7.58 -4.36
C VAL A 53 -22.97 6.63 -3.20
N ALA A 54 -21.80 5.99 -3.19
CA ALA A 54 -21.42 5.07 -2.12
C ALA A 54 -21.32 5.78 -0.77
N GLU A 55 -20.63 6.93 -0.70
CA GLU A 55 -20.51 7.73 0.53
C GLU A 55 -21.87 8.14 1.10
N LEU A 56 -22.78 8.64 0.26
CA LEU A 56 -24.11 9.07 0.71
C LEU A 56 -25.06 7.91 0.97
N SER A 57 -24.97 6.80 0.22
CA SER A 57 -25.75 5.60 0.50
C SER A 57 -25.42 5.01 1.87
N ASN A 58 -24.13 5.01 2.26
CA ASN A 58 -23.72 4.61 3.59
C ASN A 58 -24.21 5.60 4.66
N LYS A 59 -24.01 6.90 4.43
CA LYS A 59 -24.45 7.97 5.36
C LYS A 59 -25.96 7.94 5.64
N TYR A 60 -26.79 7.70 4.62
CA TYR A 60 -28.24 7.70 4.71
C TYR A 60 -28.85 6.29 4.87
N CYS A 61 -28.01 5.28 5.13
CA CYS A 61 -28.40 3.88 5.36
C CYS A 61 -29.22 3.25 4.22
N PHE A 62 -28.84 3.51 2.96
CA PHE A 62 -29.48 2.95 1.77
C PHE A 62 -28.75 1.70 1.28
N PHE A 63 -28.85 0.61 2.05
CA PHE A 63 -28.05 -0.61 1.88
C PHE A 63 -28.06 -1.24 0.49
N SER A 64 -29.21 -1.25 -0.21
CA SER A 64 -29.27 -1.84 -1.56
C SER A 64 -28.45 -1.05 -2.57
N LEU A 65 -28.44 0.28 -2.44
CA LEU A 65 -27.65 1.15 -3.31
C LEU A 65 -26.18 1.12 -2.91
N GLU A 66 -25.88 1.04 -1.61
CA GLU A 66 -24.51 0.86 -1.11
C GLU A 66 -23.88 -0.43 -1.68
N ALA A 67 -24.57 -1.56 -1.54
CA ALA A 67 -24.13 -2.87 -2.04
C ALA A 67 -23.91 -2.86 -3.57
N TRP A 68 -24.88 -2.32 -4.33
CA TRP A 68 -24.74 -2.19 -5.77
C TRP A 68 -23.54 -1.31 -6.16
N THR A 69 -23.38 -0.16 -5.50
CA THR A 69 -22.33 0.81 -5.86
C THR A 69 -20.96 0.24 -5.54
N ILE A 70 -20.79 -0.43 -4.40
CA ILE A 70 -19.50 -1.00 -4.01
C ILE A 70 -19.08 -2.15 -4.93
N ASP A 71 -20.02 -3.00 -5.35
CA ASP A 71 -19.77 -4.08 -6.29
C ASP A 71 -19.38 -3.53 -7.67
N ARG A 72 -20.03 -2.43 -8.10
CA ARG A 72 -19.70 -1.74 -9.34
C ARG A 72 -18.30 -1.13 -9.29
N ILE A 73 -17.96 -0.43 -8.20
CA ILE A 73 -16.62 0.12 -7.97
C ILE A 73 -15.58 -1.01 -7.98
N HIS A 74 -15.84 -2.12 -7.31
CA HIS A 74 -14.94 -3.27 -7.26
C HIS A 74 -14.69 -3.85 -8.66
N SER A 75 -15.74 -3.99 -9.47
CA SER A 75 -15.62 -4.46 -10.86
C SER A 75 -14.74 -3.53 -11.70
N LEU A 76 -14.98 -2.22 -11.64
CA LEU A 76 -14.17 -1.23 -12.37
C LEU A 76 -12.71 -1.21 -11.90
N VAL A 77 -12.46 -1.32 -10.59
CA VAL A 77 -11.09 -1.40 -10.05
C VAL A 77 -10.39 -2.66 -10.58
N ARG A 78 -11.07 -3.82 -10.60
CA ARG A 78 -10.51 -5.05 -11.15
C ARG A 78 -10.17 -4.91 -12.63
N GLU A 79 -11.06 -4.32 -13.42
CA GLU A 79 -10.82 -4.03 -14.84
C GLU A 79 -9.59 -3.10 -15.02
N CYS A 80 -9.50 -2.03 -14.23
CA CYS A 80 -8.35 -1.12 -14.26
C CYS A 80 -7.02 -1.81 -13.85
N VAL A 81 -7.06 -2.73 -12.89
CA VAL A 81 -5.88 -3.52 -12.48
C VAL A 81 -5.46 -4.46 -13.62
N CYS A 82 -6.40 -5.20 -14.21
CA CYS A 82 -6.13 -6.11 -15.33
C CYS A 82 -5.60 -5.37 -16.56
N ALA A 83 -6.12 -4.17 -16.84
CA ALA A 83 -5.68 -3.34 -17.95
C ALA A 83 -4.37 -2.57 -17.66
N GLY A 84 -3.85 -2.59 -16.42
CA GLY A 84 -2.68 -1.80 -16.02
C GLY A 84 -2.93 -0.28 -15.97
N VAL A 85 -4.17 0.16 -16.11
CA VAL A 85 -4.55 1.59 -16.19
C VAL A 85 -4.68 2.22 -14.81
N LEU A 86 -4.76 1.43 -13.72
CA LEU A 86 -4.94 1.98 -12.37
C LEU A 86 -3.83 2.98 -11.93
N HIS A 87 -2.66 2.94 -12.57
CA HIS A 87 -1.61 3.93 -12.38
C HIS A 87 -2.00 5.36 -12.81
N SER A 88 -2.97 5.52 -13.73
CA SER A 88 -3.47 6.82 -14.19
C SER A 88 -4.44 7.47 -13.20
N VAL A 89 -5.08 6.68 -12.34
CA VAL A 89 -6.02 7.19 -11.33
C VAL A 89 -5.25 8.03 -10.32
N THR A 90 -5.78 9.19 -9.95
CA THR A 90 -5.08 10.07 -9.00
C THR A 90 -5.02 9.42 -7.60
N PRO A 91 -3.96 9.66 -6.82
CA PRO A 91 -3.85 9.13 -5.46
C PRO A 91 -5.04 9.52 -4.57
N TYR A 92 -5.60 10.71 -4.80
CA TYR A 92 -6.82 11.18 -4.16
C TYR A 92 -8.01 10.25 -4.39
N ILE A 93 -8.28 9.88 -5.65
CA ILE A 93 -9.38 8.96 -5.98
C ILE A 93 -9.11 7.58 -5.38
N CYS A 94 -7.89 7.05 -5.45
CA CYS A 94 -7.57 5.77 -4.80
C CYS A 94 -7.80 5.81 -3.28
N GLY A 95 -7.45 6.93 -2.63
CA GLY A 95 -7.74 7.17 -1.23
C GLY A 95 -9.24 7.14 -0.94
N ARG A 96 -10.06 7.83 -1.75
CA ARG A 96 -11.52 7.79 -1.62
C ARG A 96 -12.10 6.39 -1.81
N ILE A 97 -11.64 5.63 -2.80
CA ILE A 97 -12.09 4.25 -3.00
C ILE A 97 -11.76 3.41 -1.77
N LEU A 98 -10.54 3.53 -1.23
CA LEU A 98 -10.14 2.82 0.00
C LEU A 98 -10.99 3.23 1.20
N HIS A 99 -11.33 4.52 1.31
CA HIS A 99 -12.21 5.04 2.35
C HIS A 99 -13.59 4.41 2.27
N VAL A 100 -14.21 4.42 1.09
CA VAL A 100 -15.53 3.84 0.81
C VAL A 100 -15.54 2.33 1.04
N ALA A 101 -14.52 1.61 0.56
CA ALA A 101 -14.39 0.16 0.80
C ALA A 101 -14.34 -0.18 2.30
N SER A 102 -13.71 0.67 3.10
CA SER A 102 -13.63 0.50 4.54
C SER A 102 -14.95 0.85 5.25
N LEU A 103 -15.68 1.87 4.77
CA LEU A 103 -17.02 2.23 5.29
C LEU A 103 -18.06 1.13 5.02
N CYS A 104 -18.01 0.53 3.84
CA CYS A 104 -18.95 -0.53 3.41
C CYS A 104 -18.47 -1.94 3.83
N HIS A 105 -17.40 -2.04 4.62
CA HIS A 105 -16.79 -3.32 5.06
C HIS A 105 -16.45 -4.31 3.93
N HIS A 106 -16.14 -3.81 2.73
CA HIS A 106 -15.88 -4.65 1.56
C HIS A 106 -14.40 -5.08 1.52
N GLN A 107 -14.07 -6.17 2.22
CA GLN A 107 -12.71 -6.66 2.44
C GLN A 107 -11.90 -6.94 1.16
N GLN A 108 -12.49 -7.59 0.14
CA GLN A 108 -11.76 -7.96 -1.09
C GLN A 108 -11.24 -6.71 -1.83
N LEU A 109 -12.10 -5.71 -2.01
CA LEU A 109 -11.74 -4.42 -2.61
C LEU A 109 -10.66 -3.70 -1.78
N GLN A 110 -10.80 -3.72 -0.46
CA GLN A 110 -9.82 -3.13 0.45
C GLN A 110 -8.44 -3.79 0.32
N GLU A 111 -8.38 -5.12 0.26
CA GLU A 111 -7.14 -5.90 0.08
C GLU A 111 -6.48 -5.61 -1.28
N VAL A 112 -7.27 -5.66 -2.37
CA VAL A 112 -6.78 -5.39 -3.72
C VAL A 112 -6.21 -3.98 -3.82
N LEU A 113 -6.92 -2.98 -3.28
CA LEU A 113 -6.47 -1.60 -3.27
C LEU A 113 -5.27 -1.38 -2.37
N ALA A 114 -5.25 -1.98 -1.17
CA ALA A 114 -4.13 -1.85 -0.25
C ALA A 114 -2.84 -2.41 -0.87
N LYS A 115 -2.91 -3.58 -1.50
CA LYS A 115 -1.78 -4.17 -2.23
C LYS A 115 -1.34 -3.27 -3.38
N HIS A 116 -2.28 -2.77 -4.18
CA HIS A 116 -1.97 -1.88 -5.30
C HIS A 116 -1.32 -0.56 -4.83
N LEU A 117 -1.89 0.10 -3.84
CA LEU A 117 -1.39 1.35 -3.28
C LEU A 117 -0.02 1.17 -2.63
N ALA A 118 0.20 0.07 -1.90
CA ALA A 118 1.51 -0.26 -1.35
C ALA A 118 2.57 -0.35 -2.44
N MET A 119 2.31 -1.09 -3.53
CA MET A 119 3.21 -1.16 -4.68
C MET A 119 3.42 0.21 -5.32
N ARG A 120 2.37 1.02 -5.46
CA ARG A 120 2.44 2.35 -6.08
C ARG A 120 3.31 3.31 -5.26
N ILE A 121 3.15 3.32 -3.94
CA ILE A 121 3.93 4.16 -3.02
C ILE A 121 5.40 3.74 -3.01
N LEU A 122 5.67 2.42 -2.92
CA LEU A 122 7.03 1.91 -2.86
C LEU A 122 7.80 2.15 -4.18
N TRP A 123 7.17 1.86 -5.32
CA TRP A 123 7.88 1.76 -6.59
C TRP A 123 7.68 2.93 -7.57
N TYR A 124 6.59 3.69 -7.44
CA TYR A 124 6.21 4.73 -8.42
C TYR A 124 6.23 6.16 -7.84
N ASN A 125 6.96 6.38 -6.74
CA ASN A 125 7.13 7.70 -6.10
C ASN A 125 5.81 8.43 -5.79
N THR A 126 4.73 7.69 -5.54
CA THR A 126 3.45 8.31 -5.19
C THR A 126 3.53 8.94 -3.80
N PRO A 127 3.05 10.20 -3.61
CA PRO A 127 3.09 10.88 -2.32
C PRO A 127 2.25 10.15 -1.28
N PRO A 128 2.84 9.69 -0.16
CA PRO A 128 2.14 8.88 0.85
C PRO A 128 1.10 9.67 1.65
N GLU A 129 1.15 11.01 1.67
CA GLU A 129 0.36 11.86 2.56
C GLU A 129 -1.16 11.71 2.35
N SER A 130 -1.59 11.62 1.09
CA SER A 130 -3.01 11.48 0.73
C SER A 130 -3.61 10.12 1.13
N ILE A 131 -2.79 9.08 1.21
CA ILE A 131 -3.21 7.73 1.57
C ILE A 131 -3.05 7.47 3.07
N LEU A 132 -2.04 8.08 3.69
CA LEU A 132 -1.70 7.87 5.09
C LEU A 132 -2.85 8.25 6.03
N SER A 133 -3.49 9.41 5.84
CA SER A 133 -4.60 9.83 6.70
C SER A 133 -5.78 8.86 6.69
N ILE A 134 -6.06 8.27 5.53
CA ILE A 134 -7.14 7.29 5.34
C ILE A 134 -6.73 5.94 5.92
N ALA A 135 -5.47 5.54 5.71
CA ALA A 135 -4.93 4.31 6.29
C ALA A 135 -4.90 4.37 7.82
N GLU A 136 -4.53 5.50 8.42
CA GLU A 136 -4.56 5.73 9.87
C GLU A 136 -5.99 5.71 10.41
N LYS A 137 -6.92 6.42 9.75
CA LYS A 137 -8.34 6.44 10.14
C LYS A 137 -8.97 5.04 10.21
N HIS A 138 -8.59 4.15 9.30
CA HIS A 138 -9.14 2.80 9.18
C HIS A 138 -8.21 1.70 9.73
N GLY A 139 -7.09 2.07 10.36
CA GLY A 139 -6.17 1.10 10.99
C GLY A 139 -5.46 0.15 10.02
N LEU A 140 -5.20 0.56 8.79
CA LEU A 140 -4.61 -0.28 7.72
C LEU A 140 -3.10 -0.43 7.90
N ARG A 141 -2.70 -1.31 8.82
CA ARG A 141 -1.32 -1.44 9.33
C ARG A 141 -0.26 -1.50 8.25
N THR A 142 -0.42 -2.37 7.24
CA THR A 142 0.57 -2.52 6.16
C THR A 142 0.74 -1.22 5.37
N LEU A 143 -0.35 -0.53 5.03
CA LEU A 143 -0.29 0.75 4.32
C LEU A 143 0.35 1.85 5.16
N ILE A 144 0.02 1.93 6.46
CA ILE A 144 0.64 2.90 7.37
C ILE A 144 2.16 2.66 7.41
N GLY A 145 2.58 1.41 7.56
CA GLY A 145 4.00 1.03 7.55
C GLY A 145 4.70 1.42 6.24
N VAL A 146 4.08 1.14 5.09
CA VAL A 146 4.60 1.53 3.77
C VAL A 146 4.71 3.06 3.62
N CYS A 147 3.70 3.81 4.06
CA CYS A 147 3.72 5.27 4.04
C CYS A 147 4.85 5.85 4.90
N TYR A 148 5.02 5.35 6.13
CA TYR A 148 6.10 5.78 7.02
C TYR A 148 7.48 5.39 6.49
N TYR A 149 7.64 4.18 5.98
CA TYR A 149 8.86 3.75 5.29
C TYR A 149 9.21 4.70 4.14
N ARG A 150 8.24 5.04 3.30
CA ARG A 150 8.46 5.94 2.17
C ARG A 150 8.83 7.35 2.62
N GLN A 151 8.22 7.85 3.70
CA GLN A 151 8.61 9.13 4.31
C GLN A 151 10.06 9.10 4.80
N LEU A 152 10.48 8.03 5.49
CA LEU A 152 11.87 7.86 5.97
C LEU A 152 12.87 7.87 4.82
N VAL A 153 12.64 7.05 3.79
CA VAL A 153 13.52 6.97 2.61
C VAL A 153 13.60 8.31 1.87
N ASN A 154 12.48 9.02 1.73
CA ASN A 154 12.47 10.34 1.11
C ASN A 154 13.29 11.36 1.95
N MET A 155 13.19 11.32 3.28
CA MET A 155 13.96 12.19 4.17
C MET A 155 15.47 11.96 4.01
N GLU A 156 15.93 10.71 4.03
CA GLU A 156 17.35 10.39 3.83
C GLU A 156 17.89 10.85 2.48
N ARG A 157 17.11 10.65 1.41
CA ARG A 157 17.47 11.11 0.06
C ARG A 157 17.62 12.63 0.00
N THR A 158 16.81 13.38 0.74
CA THR A 158 16.94 14.85 0.80
C THR A 158 18.15 15.31 1.60
N THR A 159 18.51 14.61 2.69
CA THR A 159 19.72 14.94 3.46
C THR A 159 21.00 14.64 2.68
N SER A 160 21.08 13.47 2.06
CA SER A 160 22.28 13.04 1.31
C SER A 160 22.62 13.96 0.14
N ARG A 161 21.62 14.62 -0.47
CA ARG A 161 21.85 15.62 -1.52
C ARG A 161 22.34 16.98 -1.02
N ARG A 162 22.12 17.31 0.25
CA ARG A 162 22.40 18.64 0.81
C ARG A 162 23.72 18.73 1.56
N ASN A 163 24.15 17.65 2.22
CA ASN A 163 25.33 17.65 3.08
C ASN A 163 26.20 16.41 2.85
N SER A 164 27.51 16.61 2.67
CA SER A 164 28.53 15.55 2.76
C SER A 164 28.86 15.14 4.21
N SER A 165 28.19 15.72 5.21
CA SER A 165 28.36 15.37 6.62
C SER A 165 27.27 14.37 7.06
N ALA A 166 27.68 13.32 7.76
CA ALA A 166 26.94 12.09 8.08
C ALA A 166 25.70 12.24 9.01
N GLN A 167 25.16 13.44 9.19
CA GLN A 167 23.99 13.67 10.06
C GLN A 167 22.71 13.85 9.25
N THR A 168 21.71 13.02 9.54
CA THR A 168 20.33 13.13 9.04
C THR A 168 19.68 14.42 9.53
N VAL A 169 19.77 15.49 8.72
CA VAL A 169 19.06 16.75 8.95
C VAL A 169 17.62 16.63 8.43
N PHE A 170 16.66 16.48 9.34
CA PHE A 170 15.23 16.45 9.05
C PHE A 170 14.75 17.83 8.58
N SER A 171 14.39 17.98 7.31
CA SER A 171 14.11 19.29 6.65
C SER A 171 12.70 19.89 6.90
N PHE A 172 12.00 19.54 7.99
CA PHE A 172 10.65 20.04 8.28
C PHE A 172 10.42 20.20 9.80
N PRO A 173 9.40 20.96 10.26
CA PRO A 173 9.03 21.04 11.68
C PRO A 173 8.36 19.73 12.12
N ILE A 174 9.12 18.65 12.09
CA ILE A 174 8.75 17.35 12.63
C ILE A 174 8.91 17.46 14.15
N ASN A 175 7.84 17.15 14.90
CA ASN A 175 7.88 17.05 16.35
C ASN A 175 9.05 16.12 16.77
N ASN A 176 9.73 16.44 17.87
CA ASN A 176 10.84 15.65 18.41
C ASN A 176 10.47 14.17 18.59
N GLU A 177 9.23 13.87 18.98
CA GLU A 177 8.72 12.51 19.08
C GLU A 177 8.76 11.76 17.73
N LYS A 178 8.28 12.39 16.66
CA LYS A 178 8.32 11.79 15.32
C LYS A 178 9.76 11.64 14.81
N ARG A 179 10.69 12.55 15.16
CA ARG A 179 12.12 12.38 14.84
C ARG A 179 12.73 11.18 15.53
N MET A 180 12.50 11.04 16.84
CA MET A 180 12.99 9.90 17.64
C MET A 180 12.46 8.57 17.06
N ARG A 181 11.16 8.53 16.76
CA ARG A 181 10.51 7.37 16.13
C ARG A 181 11.15 6.96 14.82
N PHE A 182 11.38 7.92 13.91
CA PHE A 182 11.99 7.64 12.61
C PHE A 182 13.46 7.25 12.72
N SER A 183 14.20 7.80 13.68
CA SER A 183 15.58 7.38 13.96
C SER A 183 15.64 5.94 14.45
N ALA A 184 14.82 5.58 15.43
CA ALA A 184 14.74 4.21 15.95
C ALA A 184 14.29 3.22 14.86
N ALA A 185 13.32 3.61 14.03
CA ALA A 185 12.88 2.81 12.89
C ALA A 185 14.02 2.58 11.89
N ARG A 186 14.79 3.62 11.55
CA ARG A 186 15.99 3.48 10.69
C ARG A 186 16.95 2.44 11.24
N ASP A 187 17.35 2.58 12.51
CA ASP A 187 18.34 1.70 13.10
C ASP A 187 17.82 0.25 13.16
N SER A 188 16.53 0.07 13.44
CA SER A 188 15.89 -1.25 13.37
C SER A 188 15.85 -1.85 11.96
N LEU A 189 15.60 -1.04 10.93
CA LEU A 189 15.59 -1.50 9.53
C LEU A 189 16.99 -1.88 9.06
N LEU A 190 18.02 -1.12 9.46
CA LEU A 190 19.42 -1.45 9.20
C LEU A 190 19.80 -2.79 9.86
N ASN A 191 19.35 -3.05 11.09
CA ASN A 191 19.57 -4.34 11.75
C ASN A 191 18.91 -5.50 11.00
N ILE A 192 17.67 -5.33 10.53
CA ILE A 192 17.01 -6.35 9.68
C ILE A 192 17.80 -6.59 8.40
N TRP A 193 18.29 -5.53 7.78
CA TRP A 193 19.09 -5.67 6.57
C TRP A 193 20.36 -6.48 6.81
N GLN A 194 21.05 -6.27 7.93
CA GLN A 194 22.21 -7.09 8.30
C GLN A 194 21.81 -8.56 8.56
N GLN A 195 20.65 -8.81 9.16
CA GLN A 195 20.13 -10.17 9.37
C GLN A 195 19.84 -10.86 8.04
N ILE A 196 19.18 -10.18 7.10
CA ILE A 196 18.88 -10.72 5.76
C ILE A 196 20.19 -11.07 5.05
N ARG A 197 21.18 -10.18 5.06
CA ARG A 197 22.47 -10.44 4.40
C ARG A 197 23.21 -11.66 4.96
N SER A 198 23.20 -11.81 6.28
CA SER A 198 23.91 -12.91 6.96
C SER A 198 23.18 -14.26 6.86
N HIS A 199 21.88 -14.27 6.55
CA HIS A 199 21.08 -15.49 6.53
C HIS A 199 20.32 -15.62 5.20
N PRO A 200 20.88 -16.34 4.21
CA PRO A 200 20.16 -16.62 2.96
C PRO A 200 18.80 -17.28 3.26
N PRO A 201 17.72 -16.85 2.58
CA PRO A 201 16.42 -17.53 2.66
C PRO A 201 16.55 -19.03 2.34
N PRO A 202 15.96 -19.93 3.14
CA PRO A 202 16.06 -21.37 2.92
C PRO A 202 15.32 -21.76 1.64
N LEU A 203 15.88 -22.72 0.90
CA LEU A 203 15.21 -23.29 -0.27
C LEU A 203 14.21 -24.36 0.18
N SER A 204 12.97 -24.27 -0.30
CA SER A 204 11.97 -25.32 -0.13
C SER A 204 11.60 -25.84 -1.51
N CYS A 205 12.21 -26.95 -1.92
CA CYS A 205 12.00 -27.54 -3.24
C CYS A 205 11.78 -29.05 -3.12
N GLU A 206 10.66 -29.53 -3.64
CA GLU A 206 10.40 -30.96 -3.78
C GLU A 206 10.95 -31.46 -5.12
N GLY A 207 11.51 -32.68 -5.14
CA GLY A 207 11.92 -33.36 -6.38
C GLY A 207 13.26 -32.91 -6.99
N CYS A 208 14.13 -32.21 -6.25
CA CYS A 208 15.49 -31.92 -6.71
C CYS A 208 16.44 -33.10 -6.38
N PRO A 209 17.09 -33.73 -7.37
CA PRO A 209 17.98 -34.87 -7.12
C PRO A 209 19.27 -34.48 -6.37
N SER A 210 19.73 -33.23 -6.53
CA SER A 210 20.94 -32.69 -5.91
C SER A 210 20.62 -31.44 -5.06
N HIS A 211 19.60 -31.53 -4.19
CA HIS A 211 19.12 -30.37 -3.43
C HIS A 211 20.21 -29.71 -2.58
N THR A 212 21.06 -30.51 -1.93
CA THR A 212 22.18 -30.01 -1.12
C THR A 212 23.19 -29.21 -1.93
N GLU A 213 23.51 -29.64 -3.17
CA GLU A 213 24.40 -28.89 -4.06
C GLU A 213 23.77 -27.57 -4.53
N CYS A 214 22.46 -27.59 -4.79
CA CYS A 214 21.70 -26.38 -5.12
C CYS A 214 21.68 -25.39 -3.94
N GLU A 215 21.54 -25.88 -2.71
CA GLU A 215 21.54 -25.06 -1.50
C GLU A 215 22.91 -24.42 -1.25
N LEU A 216 24.00 -25.19 -1.39
CA LEU A 216 25.36 -24.65 -1.29
C LEU A 216 25.62 -23.59 -2.38
N SER A 217 25.23 -23.88 -3.63
CA SER A 217 25.34 -22.92 -4.73
C SER A 217 24.55 -21.65 -4.44
N TRP A 218 23.33 -21.78 -3.91
CA TRP A 218 22.48 -20.66 -3.52
C TRP A 218 23.13 -19.79 -2.43
N GLN A 219 23.67 -20.41 -1.38
CA GLN A 219 24.36 -19.68 -0.31
C GLN A 219 25.56 -18.90 -0.84
N LEU A 220 26.39 -19.52 -1.69
CA LEU A 220 27.55 -18.86 -2.32
C LEU A 220 27.13 -17.63 -3.13
N ILE A 221 26.17 -17.80 -4.04
CA ILE A 221 25.66 -16.72 -4.89
C ILE A 221 25.00 -15.63 -4.04
N TRP A 222 24.30 -15.99 -2.97
CA TRP A 222 23.69 -15.03 -2.06
C TRP A 222 24.71 -14.13 -1.38
N PHE A 223 25.78 -14.71 -0.83
CA PHE A 223 26.84 -13.94 -0.17
C PHE A 223 27.59 -13.06 -1.16
N GLU A 224 27.95 -13.58 -2.33
CA GLU A 224 28.56 -12.79 -3.42
C GLU A 224 27.67 -11.60 -3.81
N ALA A 225 26.36 -11.84 -3.99
CA ALA A 225 25.41 -10.78 -4.28
C ALA A 225 25.37 -9.71 -3.17
N CYS A 226 25.43 -10.13 -1.91
CA CYS A 226 25.42 -9.25 -0.75
C CYS A 226 26.72 -8.45 -0.58
N GLU A 227 27.82 -8.85 -1.22
CA GLU A 227 29.10 -8.14 -1.21
C GLU A 227 29.19 -7.02 -2.25
N MET A 228 28.30 -6.99 -3.26
CA MET A 228 28.34 -6.00 -4.34
C MET A 228 28.13 -4.55 -3.86
N ASP A 229 28.94 -3.62 -4.37
CA ASP A 229 28.99 -2.20 -3.96
C ASP A 229 27.69 -1.41 -4.24
N GLU A 230 26.92 -1.76 -5.27
CA GLU A 230 25.65 -1.09 -5.57
C GLU A 230 24.60 -1.27 -4.45
N ILE A 231 24.77 -2.32 -3.64
CA ILE A 231 23.95 -2.63 -2.47
C ILE A 231 24.51 -1.93 -1.21
N HIS A 232 25.76 -1.45 -1.25
CA HIS A 232 26.50 -0.79 -0.18
C HIS A 232 26.39 0.74 -0.17
N ARG A 233 25.24 1.33 -0.50
CA ARG A 233 24.95 2.70 0.00
C ARG A 233 24.82 2.64 1.53
N GLN A 234 25.95 2.48 2.24
CA GLN A 234 26.08 1.80 3.55
C GLN A 234 25.03 2.23 4.59
N ASP A 235 24.60 3.49 4.56
CA ASP A 235 23.78 4.07 5.62
C ASP A 235 22.30 4.34 5.25
N SER A 236 21.81 3.85 4.12
CA SER A 236 20.40 4.06 3.76
C SER A 236 19.45 3.03 4.39
N ALA A 237 18.35 3.50 4.98
CA ALA A 237 17.21 2.71 5.40
C ALA A 237 16.39 2.12 4.24
N ASP A 238 16.78 2.37 2.98
CA ASP A 238 16.05 1.89 1.80
C ASP A 238 16.25 0.38 1.56
N ILE A 239 15.91 -0.44 2.54
CA ILE A 239 16.10 -1.89 2.54
C ILE A 239 15.31 -2.56 1.41
N LEU A 240 14.11 -2.06 1.08
CA LEU A 240 13.31 -2.61 -0.03
C LEU A 240 13.91 -2.25 -1.39
N GLY A 241 14.52 -1.06 -1.52
CA GLY A 241 15.32 -0.70 -2.68
C GLY A 241 16.53 -1.62 -2.84
N ARG A 242 17.25 -1.91 -1.74
CA ARG A 242 18.38 -2.86 -1.72
C ARG A 242 17.95 -4.28 -2.06
N MET A 243 16.87 -4.77 -1.48
CA MET A 243 16.30 -6.09 -1.81
C MET A 243 15.90 -6.19 -3.29
N LYS A 244 15.32 -5.13 -3.87
CA LYS A 244 15.00 -5.11 -5.29
C LYS A 244 16.26 -5.21 -6.16
N ALA A 245 17.32 -4.48 -5.84
CA ALA A 245 18.60 -4.57 -6.56
C ALA A 245 19.21 -5.98 -6.43
N LEU A 246 19.23 -6.52 -5.20
CA LEU A 246 19.68 -7.87 -4.90
C LEU A 246 18.91 -8.93 -5.73
N MET A 247 17.57 -8.85 -5.76
CA MET A 247 16.72 -9.77 -6.55
C MET A 247 17.03 -9.71 -8.05
N LEU A 248 17.28 -8.52 -8.60
CA LEU A 248 17.61 -8.35 -10.02
C LEU A 248 18.97 -8.97 -10.35
N TRP A 249 19.96 -8.77 -9.48
CA TRP A 249 21.28 -9.37 -9.63
C TRP A 249 21.21 -10.90 -9.53
N LEU A 250 20.56 -11.42 -8.49
CA LEU A 250 20.43 -12.86 -8.26
C LEU A 250 19.72 -13.57 -9.41
N ARG A 251 18.70 -12.95 -10.00
CA ARG A 251 18.02 -13.50 -11.19
C ARG A 251 18.99 -13.66 -12.37
N LYS A 252 19.90 -12.70 -12.57
CA LYS A 252 20.91 -12.78 -13.62
C LYS A 252 21.95 -13.86 -13.29
N ALA A 253 22.55 -13.80 -12.09
CA ALA A 253 23.58 -14.73 -11.66
C ALA A 253 23.09 -16.19 -11.69
N MET A 254 21.89 -16.47 -11.18
CA MET A 254 21.31 -17.82 -11.21
C MET A 254 21.02 -18.32 -12.63
N ALA A 255 20.80 -17.44 -13.63
CA ALA A 255 20.62 -17.89 -15.01
C ALA A 255 21.89 -18.57 -15.55
N ASP A 256 23.05 -18.05 -15.16
CA ASP A 256 24.37 -18.47 -15.64
C ASP A 256 24.96 -19.66 -14.85
N VAL A 257 24.38 -20.01 -13.69
CA VAL A 257 24.89 -21.09 -12.84
C VAL A 257 24.28 -22.45 -13.22
N PRO A 258 25.09 -23.40 -13.74
CA PRO A 258 24.58 -24.71 -14.16
C PRO A 258 24.37 -25.68 -12.99
N SER A 259 24.97 -25.43 -11.82
CA SER A 259 24.88 -26.32 -10.64
C SER A 259 23.51 -26.29 -9.95
N MET A 260 22.68 -25.28 -10.23
CA MET A 260 21.34 -25.19 -9.68
C MET A 260 20.30 -25.75 -10.65
N SER A 261 19.48 -26.67 -10.16
CA SER A 261 18.30 -27.14 -10.90
C SER A 261 17.26 -26.00 -11.07
N MET A 262 16.48 -26.04 -12.16
CA MET A 262 15.43 -25.04 -12.41
C MET A 262 14.40 -24.94 -11.28
N PRO A 263 13.91 -26.05 -10.68
CA PRO A 263 13.03 -25.98 -9.51
C PRO A 263 13.65 -25.22 -8.32
N CYS A 264 14.93 -25.43 -8.03
CA CYS A 264 15.63 -24.70 -6.96
C CYS A 264 15.84 -23.21 -7.28
N LYS A 265 16.08 -22.85 -8.55
CA LYS A 265 16.14 -21.44 -8.98
C LYS A 265 14.81 -20.72 -8.75
N MET A 266 13.69 -21.37 -9.06
CA MET A 266 12.35 -20.84 -8.80
C MET A 266 12.08 -20.71 -7.30
N ALA A 267 12.38 -21.76 -6.52
CA ALA A 267 12.24 -21.74 -5.06
C ALA A 267 13.07 -20.62 -4.41
N ALA A 268 14.28 -20.35 -4.92
CA ALA A 268 15.11 -19.23 -4.46
C ALA A 268 14.44 -17.88 -4.72
N LEU A 269 13.95 -17.64 -5.94
CA LEU A 269 13.25 -16.39 -6.29
C LEU A 269 11.99 -16.19 -5.44
N ASP A 270 11.25 -17.26 -5.17
CA ASP A 270 10.08 -17.23 -4.32
C ASP A 270 10.44 -16.95 -2.86
N ALA A 271 11.50 -17.58 -2.32
CA ALA A 271 11.98 -17.36 -0.95
C ALA A 271 12.41 -15.90 -0.70
N ILE A 272 13.07 -15.26 -1.67
CA ILE A 272 13.41 -13.83 -1.57
C ILE A 272 12.14 -12.96 -1.64
N THR A 273 11.21 -13.30 -2.53
CA THR A 273 9.92 -12.59 -2.66
C THR A 273 9.14 -12.65 -1.36
N GLN A 274 9.06 -13.83 -0.73
CA GLN A 274 8.42 -14.01 0.58
C GLN A 274 9.13 -13.23 1.67
N THR A 275 10.47 -13.22 1.68
CA THR A 275 11.24 -12.41 2.64
C THR A 275 10.91 -10.93 2.50
N ARG A 276 10.84 -10.42 1.26
CA ARG A 276 10.47 -9.03 0.98
C ARG A 276 9.05 -8.73 1.47
N ASP A 277 8.10 -9.60 1.19
CA ASP A 277 6.71 -9.39 1.56
C ASP A 277 6.55 -9.43 3.10
N LYS A 278 7.26 -10.31 3.80
CA LYS A 278 7.37 -10.29 5.28
C LYS A 278 7.91 -8.97 5.82
N VAL A 279 8.93 -8.40 5.18
CA VAL A 279 9.45 -7.07 5.55
C VAL A 279 8.36 -6.01 5.36
N ILE A 280 7.66 -6.00 4.22
CA ILE A 280 6.58 -5.05 3.92
C ILE A 280 5.48 -5.12 4.98
N ASP A 281 5.02 -6.33 5.33
CA ASP A 281 3.97 -6.54 6.34
C ASP A 281 4.43 -6.14 7.75
N GLY A 282 5.73 -6.29 8.04
CA GLY A 282 6.34 -5.94 9.33
C GLY A 282 6.70 -4.45 9.48
N LEU A 283 6.63 -3.64 8.41
CA LEU A 283 7.18 -2.27 8.41
C LEU A 283 6.70 -1.42 9.58
N LEU A 284 5.40 -1.45 9.88
CA LEU A 284 4.82 -0.59 10.92
C LEU A 284 5.43 -0.86 12.31
N LEU A 285 5.82 -2.11 12.60
CA LEU A 285 6.37 -2.48 13.91
C LEU A 285 7.67 -1.73 14.23
N HIS A 286 8.46 -1.39 13.22
CA HIS A 286 9.70 -0.61 13.38
C HIS A 286 9.43 0.82 13.80
N PHE A 287 8.27 1.37 13.44
CA PHE A 287 7.86 2.72 13.82
C PHE A 287 7.08 2.75 15.14
N MET A 288 6.63 1.61 15.67
CA MET A 288 5.87 1.56 16.93
C MET A 288 6.75 1.32 18.16
N ARG A 289 7.88 0.62 18.01
CA ARG A 289 8.76 0.21 19.14
C ARG A 289 9.55 1.35 19.81
N ALA A 290 9.33 2.60 19.40
CA ALA A 290 10.12 3.76 19.83
C ALA A 290 9.42 4.65 20.86
N ALA A 291 8.41 4.13 21.56
CA ALA A 291 7.68 4.81 22.63
C ALA A 291 7.83 4.05 23.95
#